data_AF-A0A8T4RZF1-F1
#
_entry.id   AF-A0A8T4RZF1-F1
#
_cell.length_a   1.000
_cell.length_b   1.000
_cell.length_c   1.000
_cell.angle_alpha   90.00
_cell.angle_beta   90.00
_cell.angle_gamma   90.00
#
_symmetry.space_group_name_H-M   'P 1'
#
loop_
_entity.id
_entity.type
_entity.pdbx_description
1 polymer ?
#
loop_
_entity_poly.entity_id
_entity_poly.type
_entity_poly.pdbx_seq_one_letter_code
_entity_poly.pdbx_strand_id
1 'polypeptide(L)'
;MLTPMMNIAHAQDLTAPISEEEKAQFDVILSPVMKIYNLVKYTASVIAVIALLFAGISYMMSGEDVRKRETSKSMATYTFIGLFIIWAAPYVVTLIIA
;
A
#
# COMPACT_ATOMS: atom_id res chain seq x y z
N MET A 1 50.93 15.57 20.76
CA MET A 1 50.82 14.61 19.65
C MET A 1 49.90 13.49 20.08
N LEU A 2 49.04 13.03 19.16
CA LEU A 2 48.09 11.90 19.26
C LEU A 2 46.72 12.23 19.88
N THR A 3 45.85 12.82 19.06
CA THR A 3 44.40 12.65 19.16
C THR A 3 44.05 11.16 19.00
N PRO A 4 43.12 10.58 19.78
CA PRO A 4 42.65 9.23 19.49
C PRO A 4 41.86 9.29 18.18
N MET A 5 42.34 8.52 17.21
CA MET A 5 41.74 8.39 15.89
C MET A 5 40.30 7.90 16.04
N MET A 6 39.40 8.65 15.41
CA MET A 6 38.02 8.27 15.15
C MET A 6 38.02 6.84 14.59
N ASN A 7 37.45 5.91 15.36
CA ASN A 7 37.35 4.51 14.98
C ASN A 7 36.32 4.39 13.86
N ILE A 8 36.78 4.41 12.61
CA ILE A 8 35.95 4.25 11.40
C ILE A 8 35.68 2.76 11.13
N ALA A 9 35.40 1.99 12.18
CA ALA A 9 35.03 0.58 12.08
C ALA A 9 33.52 0.42 12.28
N HIS A 10 32.73 1.12 11.46
CA HIS A 10 31.35 0.74 11.19
C HIS A 10 31.28 0.10 9.81
N ALA A 11 32.07 -0.96 9.60
CA ALA A 11 31.66 -1.99 8.66
C ALA A 11 30.48 -2.69 9.35
N GLN A 12 29.27 -2.17 9.17
CA GLN A 12 28.05 -2.88 9.52
C GLN A 12 28.11 -4.20 8.77
N ASP A 13 28.31 -5.28 9.52
CA ASP A 13 28.38 -6.61 8.96
C ASP A 13 26.98 -6.96 8.45
N LEU A 14 26.78 -6.76 7.13
CA LEU A 14 25.52 -6.99 6.42
C LEU A 14 25.06 -8.46 6.49
N THR A 15 25.86 -9.34 7.12
CA THR A 15 25.58 -10.77 7.29
C THR A 15 25.17 -11.16 8.71
N ALA A 16 25.24 -10.24 9.68
CA ALA A 16 24.74 -10.47 11.03
C ALA A 16 23.19 -10.45 11.04
N PRO A 17 22.53 -11.36 11.79
CA PRO A 17 21.09 -11.31 11.94
C PRO A 17 20.69 -9.99 12.61
N ILE A 18 19.72 -9.29 12.01
CA ILE A 18 19.23 -7.99 12.47
C ILE A 18 18.93 -8.07 13.97
N SER A 19 19.71 -7.32 14.76
CA SER A 19 19.55 -7.21 16.20
C SER A 19 18.21 -6.54 16.54
N GLU A 20 17.66 -6.80 17.72
CA GLU A 20 16.39 -6.21 18.15
C GLU A 20 16.43 -4.67 18.17
N GLU A 21 17.62 -4.09 18.36
CA GLU A 21 17.88 -2.65 18.30
C GLU A 21 17.74 -2.08 16.88
N GLU A 22 18.18 -2.83 15.86
CA GLU A 22 18.04 -2.43 14.45
C GLU A 22 16.58 -2.51 13.97
N LYS A 23 15.83 -3.54 14.38
CA LYS A 23 14.39 -3.63 14.09
C LYS A 23 13.62 -2.43 14.64
N ALA A 24 13.92 -2.04 15.88
CA ALA A 24 13.30 -0.87 16.50
C ALA A 24 13.61 0.44 15.74
N GLN A 25 14.82 0.60 15.21
CA GLN A 25 15.15 1.75 14.37
C GLN A 25 14.40 1.74 13.03
N PHE A 26 14.29 0.59 12.38
CA PHE A 26 13.50 0.44 11.16
C PHE A 26 12.02 0.77 11.39
N ASP A 27 11.42 0.32 12.48
CA ASP A 27 10.02 0.60 12.81
C ASP A 27 9.74 2.10 13.00
N VAL A 28 10.67 2.83 13.62
CA VAL A 28 10.58 4.29 13.79
C VAL A 28 10.57 4.99 12.43
N ILE A 29 11.39 4.53 11.47
CA ILE A 29 11.46 5.10 10.12
C ILE A 29 10.22 4.74 9.28
N LEU A 30 9.69 3.52 9.44
CA LEU A 30 8.52 3.05 8.68
C LEU A 30 7.19 3.58 9.23
N SER A 31 7.12 3.95 10.50
CA SER A 31 5.89 4.41 11.16
C SER A 31 5.17 5.57 10.42
N PRO A 32 5.84 6.65 10.00
CA PRO A 32 5.22 7.70 9.20
C PRO A 32 4.66 7.19 7.86
N VAL A 33 5.39 6.31 7.18
CA VAL A 33 4.98 5.71 5.90
C VAL A 33 3.72 4.87 6.08
N MET A 34 3.68 4.05 7.13
CA MET A 34 2.52 3.21 7.45
C MET A 34 1.29 4.04 7.81
N LYS A 35 1.46 5.18 8.47
CA LYS A 35 0.34 6.12 8.73
C LYS A 35 -0.24 6.66 7.44
N ILE A 36 0.60 7.10 6.51
CA ILE A 36 0.16 7.61 5.19
C ILE A 36 -0.51 6.48 4.40
N TYR A 37 0.10 5.30 4.35
CA TYR A 37 -0.50 4.13 3.70
C TYR A 37 -1.88 3.82 4.26
N ASN A 38 -2.04 3.77 5.58
CA ASN A 38 -3.32 3.49 6.22
C ASN A 38 -4.35 4.58 5.93
N LEU A 39 -3.96 5.86 5.98
CA LEU A 39 -4.83 6.98 5.64
C LEU A 39 -5.36 6.84 4.20
N VAL A 40 -4.47 6.60 3.25
CA VAL A 40 -4.82 6.42 1.83
C VAL A 40 -5.69 5.16 1.66
N LYS A 41 -5.32 4.05 2.29
CA LYS A 41 -6.06 2.79 2.23
C LYS A 41 -7.52 2.96 2.66
N TYR A 42 -7.74 3.56 3.82
CA TYR A 42 -9.11 3.73 4.34
C TYR A 42 -9.89 4.77 3.52
N THR A 43 -9.27 5.90 3.16
CA THR A 43 -9.92 6.92 2.33
C THR A 43 -10.31 6.38 0.96
N ALA A 44 -9.39 5.68 0.28
CA ALA A 44 -9.66 5.04 -0.99
C ALA A 44 -10.72 3.94 -0.88
N SER A 45 -10.76 3.19 0.23
CA SER A 45 -11.80 2.19 0.47
C SER A 45 -13.20 2.82 0.57
N VAL A 46 -13.32 3.97 1.24
CA VAL A 46 -14.60 4.71 1.30
C VAL A 46 -15.01 5.20 -0.10
N ILE A 47 -14.08 5.78 -0.85
CA ILE A 47 -14.32 6.23 -2.23
C ILE A 47 -14.73 5.05 -3.12
N ALA A 48 -14.09 3.89 -2.96
CA ALA A 48 -14.41 2.68 -3.72
C ALA A 48 -15.84 2.20 -3.47
N VAL A 49 -16.30 2.21 -2.21
CA VAL A 49 -17.70 1.86 -1.90
C VAL A 49 -18.66 2.81 -2.62
N ILE A 50 -18.41 4.12 -2.56
CA ILE A 50 -19.24 5.12 -3.24
C ILE A 50 -19.24 4.89 -4.76
N ALA A 51 -18.07 4.68 -5.37
CA ALA A 51 -17.94 4.40 -6.80
C ALA A 51 -18.67 3.11 -7.20
N LEU A 52 -18.63 2.05 -6.39
CA LEU A 52 -19.37 0.82 -6.63
C LEU A 52 -20.89 1.03 -6.54
N LEU A 53 -21.37 1.86 -5.61
CA LEU A 53 -22.78 2.24 -5.55
C LEU A 53 -23.20 2.97 -6.82
N PHE A 54 -22.40 3.94 -7.28
CA PHE A 54 -22.68 4.64 -8.55
C PHE A 54 -22.66 3.70 -9.75
N ALA A 55 -21.69 2.79 -9.82
CA ALA A 55 -21.63 1.80 -10.88
C ALA A 55 -22.85 0.88 -10.88
N GLY A 56 -23.29 0.41 -9.70
CA GLY A 56 -24.48 -0.43 -9.54
C GLY A 56 -25.76 0.30 -9.96
N ILE A 57 -25.97 1.53 -9.48
CA ILE A 57 -27.13 2.36 -9.86
C ILE A 57 -27.12 2.64 -11.36
N SER A 58 -25.98 3.06 -11.91
CA SER A 58 -25.85 3.35 -13.35
C SER A 58 -26.12 2.11 -14.21
N TYR A 59 -25.66 0.94 -13.78
CA TYR A 59 -25.93 -0.32 -14.45
C TYR A 59 -27.42 -0.64 -14.50
N MET A 60 -28.12 -0.51 -13.37
CA MET A 60 -29.57 -0.74 -13.29
C MET A 60 -30.36 0.26 -14.15
N MET A 61 -29.93 1.52 -14.19
CA MET A 61 -30.58 2.58 -14.99
C MET A 61 -30.25 2.53 -16.48
N SER A 62 -29.29 1.71 -16.91
CA SER A 62 -28.81 1.67 -18.29
C SER A 62 -29.86 1.14 -19.29
N GLY A 63 -30.90 0.45 -18.83
CA GLY A 63 -31.97 -0.06 -19.72
C GLY A 63 -31.39 -0.94 -20.83
N GLU A 64 -31.75 -0.68 -22.09
CA GLU A 64 -31.24 -1.39 -23.28
C GLU A 64 -29.95 -0.78 -23.88
N ASP A 65 -29.44 0.31 -23.31
CA ASP A 65 -28.21 0.96 -23.79
C ASP A 65 -26.99 0.12 -23.41
N VAL A 66 -26.51 -0.67 -24.37
CA VAL A 66 -25.34 -1.55 -24.23
C VAL A 66 -24.10 -0.74 -23.84
N ARG A 67 -23.92 0.48 -24.37
CA ARG A 67 -22.74 1.30 -24.09
C ARG A 67 -22.72 1.74 -22.62
N LYS A 68 -23.87 2.14 -22.07
CA LYS A 68 -23.98 2.53 -20.65
C LYS A 68 -23.77 1.34 -19.71
N ARG A 69 -24.27 0.15 -20.08
CA ARG A 69 -24.02 -1.09 -19.32
C ARG A 69 -22.55 -1.42 -19.25
N GLU A 70 -21.85 -1.40 -20.39
CA GLU A 70 -20.41 -1.71 -20.43
C GLU A 70 -19.57 -0.68 -19.68
N THR A 71 -19.95 0.60 -19.75
CA THR A 71 -19.28 1.66 -18.96
C THR A 71 -19.47 1.46 -17.45
N SER A 72 -20.68 1.07 -17.02
CA SER A 72 -20.94 0.81 -15.59
C SER A 72 -20.17 -0.42 -15.08
N LYS A 73 -20.10 -1.48 -15.89
CA LYS A 73 -19.29 -2.67 -15.58
C LYS A 73 -17.81 -2.33 -15.49
N SER A 74 -17.26 -1.59 -16.45
CA SER A 74 -15.84 -1.24 -16.43
C SER A 74 -15.50 -0.38 -15.21
N MET A 75 -16.36 0.57 -14.84
CA MET A 75 -16.23 1.36 -13.62
C MET A 75 -16.15 0.47 -12.36
N ALA A 76 -17.06 -0.50 -12.24
CA ALA A 76 -17.03 -1.46 -11.12
C ALA A 76 -15.75 -2.30 -11.13
N THR A 77 -15.38 -2.86 -12.28
CA THR A 77 -14.18 -3.68 -12.44
C THR A 77 -12.91 -2.92 -12.05
N TYR A 78 -12.70 -1.71 -12.57
CA TYR A 78 -11.52 -0.92 -12.22
C TYR A 78 -11.49 -0.52 -10.75
N THR A 79 -12.65 -0.24 -10.16
CA THR A 79 -12.76 0.05 -8.72
C THR A 79 -12.36 -1.17 -7.88
N PHE A 80 -12.82 -2.37 -8.26
CA PHE A 80 -12.42 -3.60 -7.59
C PHE A 80 -10.93 -3.90 -7.75
N ILE A 81 -10.36 -3.72 -8.95
CA ILE A 81 -8.93 -3.93 -9.18
C ILE A 81 -8.10 -2.97 -8.33
N GLY A 82 -8.46 -1.69 -8.31
CA GLY A 82 -7.76 -0.69 -7.49
C GLY A 82 -7.84 -1.02 -5.99
N LEU A 83 -9.03 -1.39 -5.51
CA LEU A 83 -9.21 -1.80 -4.11
C LEU A 83 -8.40 -3.06 -3.78
N PHE A 84 -8.40 -4.04 -4.68
CA PHE A 84 -7.63 -5.26 -4.53
C PHE A 84 -6.13 -4.97 -4.41
N ILE A 85 -5.57 -4.11 -5.28
CA ILE A 85 -4.16 -3.73 -5.23
C ILE A 85 -3.79 -3.09 -3.89
N ILE A 86 -4.60 -2.14 -3.40
CA ILE A 86 -4.34 -1.46 -2.13
C ILE A 86 -4.28 -2.46 -0.97
N TRP A 87 -5.20 -3.42 -0.94
CA TRP A 87 -5.27 -4.44 0.12
C TRP A 87 -4.24 -5.56 -0.05
N ALA A 88 -3.85 -5.87 -1.29
CA ALA A 88 -2.83 -6.87 -1.61
C ALA A 88 -1.40 -6.37 -1.37
N ALA A 89 -1.17 -5.05 -1.37
CA ALA A 89 0.15 -4.43 -1.19
C ALA A 89 1.00 -5.00 -0.03
N PRO A 90 0.50 -5.15 1.22
CA PRO A 90 1.32 -5.68 2.31
C PRO A 90 1.78 -7.12 2.06
N TYR A 91 0.95 -7.94 1.41
CA TYR A 91 1.32 -9.32 1.08
C TYR A 91 2.45 -9.36 0.07
N VAL A 92 2.44 -8.48 -0.93
CA VAL A 92 3.54 -8.38 -1.91
C VAL A 92 4.84 -7.96 -1.23
N VAL A 93 4.80 -7.00 -0.30
CA VAL A 93 5.99 -6.59 0.47
C VAL A 93 6.54 -7.75 1.29
N THR A 94 5.67 -8.51 1.97
CA THR A 94 6.12 -9.67 2.74
C THR A 94 6.71 -10.78 1.86
N LEU A 95 6.23 -10.94 0.63
CA LEU A 95 6.81 -11.92 -0.31
C LEU A 95 8.21 -11.53 -0.81
N ILE A 96 8.56 -10.26 -0.78
CA ILE A 96 9.90 -9.78 -1.20
C ILE A 96 10.90 -9.86 -0.05
N ILE A 97 10.45 -9.67 1.18
CA ILE A 97 11.29 -9.69 2.38
C ILE A 97 11.49 -11.11 2.92
N ALA A 98 10.55 -12.03 2.66
CA ALA A 98 10.64 -13.45 3.01
C ALA A 98 11.70 -14.20 2.20
#